data_AF-A0A6N8SHX3-F1
#
_entry.id   AF-A0A6N8SHX3-F1
#
_cell.length_a   1.000
_cell.length_b   1.000
_cell.length_c   1.000
_cell.angle_alpha   90.00
_cell.angle_beta   90.00
_cell.angle_gamma   90.00
#
_symmetry.space_group_name_H-M   'P 1'
#
loop_
_entity.id
_entity.type
_entity.pdbx_description
1 polymer ?
#
loop_
_entity_poly.entity_id
_entity_poly.type
_entity_poly.pdbx_seq_one_letter_code
_entity_poly.pdbx_strand_id
1 'polypeptide(L)'
;MDANREIEKDYSLTEFVAELRRLADTLESNERFSIQIDEEDIQVPEHAIASIAYEIEDGRAEIEFQLTWEAGEAEGDAENDGKDEDENEEAAA
;
A
#
# COMPACT_ATOMS: atom_id res chain seq x y z
N MET A 1 10.04 14.93 2.44
CA MET A 1 10.01 13.51 2.06
C MET A 1 10.58 13.42 0.66
N ASP A 2 11.57 12.56 0.44
CA ASP A 2 12.16 12.35 -0.87
C ASP A 2 11.10 11.74 -1.80
N ALA A 3 10.67 12.50 -2.80
CA ALA A 3 9.49 12.21 -3.63
C ALA A 3 9.72 11.12 -4.69
N ASN A 4 10.86 10.43 -4.67
CA ASN A 4 11.21 9.42 -5.66
C ASN A 4 11.94 8.26 -4.96
N ARG A 5 11.15 7.32 -4.46
CA ARG A 5 11.66 6.12 -3.80
C ARG A 5 11.39 4.91 -4.67
N GLU A 6 12.45 4.20 -5.02
CA GLU A 6 12.43 2.96 -5.79
C GLU A 6 13.13 1.88 -4.97
N ILE A 7 12.50 0.71 -4.87
CA ILE A 7 13.02 -0.44 -4.13
C ILE A 7 12.80 -1.67 -5.02
N GLU A 8 13.87 -2.40 -5.27
CA GLU A 8 13.85 -3.63 -6.03
C GLU A 8 14.46 -4.74 -5.18
N LYS A 9 13.85 -5.93 -5.26
CA LYS A 9 14.34 -7.12 -4.58
C LYS A 9 14.20 -8.35 -5.46
N ASP A 10 15.31 -9.05 -5.63
CA ASP A 10 15.31 -10.36 -6.28
C ASP A 10 14.71 -11.44 -5.37
N TYR A 11 13.84 -12.26 -5.93
CA TYR A 11 13.26 -13.43 -5.28
C TYR A 11 13.69 -14.71 -5.99
N SER A 12 13.75 -15.83 -5.26
CA SER A 12 13.76 -17.13 -5.93
C SER A 12 12.46 -17.37 -6.67
N LEU A 13 12.47 -18.22 -7.71
CA LEU A 13 11.26 -18.52 -8.49
C LEU A 13 10.09 -19.00 -7.61
N THR A 14 10.37 -19.77 -6.56
CA THR A 14 9.34 -20.27 -5.64
C THR A 14 8.72 -19.14 -4.83
N GLU A 15 9.52 -18.20 -4.32
CA GLU A 15 9.05 -17.04 -3.57
C GLU A 15 8.24 -16.10 -4.47
N PHE A 16 8.75 -15.81 -5.67
CA PHE A 16 8.05 -15.01 -6.66
C PHE A 16 6.67 -15.58 -7.01
N VAL A 17 6.60 -16.88 -7.29
CA VAL A 17 5.33 -17.56 -7.60
C VAL A 17 4.39 -17.59 -6.39
N ALA A 18 4.91 -17.67 -5.16
CA ALA A 18 4.10 -17.61 -3.96
C ALA A 18 3.48 -16.21 -3.77
N GLU A 19 4.26 -15.15 -3.95
CA GLU A 19 3.77 -13.76 -3.88
C GLU A 19 2.76 -13.45 -4.98
N LEU A 20 2.97 -13.94 -6.21
CA LEU A 20 2.00 -13.78 -7.29
C LEU A 20 0.64 -14.41 -6.97
N ARG A 21 0.63 -15.60 -6.33
CA ARG A 21 -0.64 -16.23 -5.91
C ARG A 21 -1.31 -15.43 -4.80
N ARG A 22 -0.53 -14.99 -3.81
CA ARG A 22 -1.04 -14.17 -2.71
C ARG A 22 -1.67 -12.88 -3.24
N LEU A 23 -1.01 -12.22 -4.18
CA LEU A 23 -1.53 -11.04 -4.86
C LEU A 23 -2.84 -11.37 -5.60
N ALA A 24 -2.85 -12.43 -6.41
CA ALA A 24 -4.04 -12.82 -7.17
C ALA A 24 -5.24 -13.09 -6.24
N ASP A 25 -5.05 -13.88 -5.18
CA ASP A 25 -6.09 -14.23 -4.21
C ASP A 25 -6.66 -12.96 -3.51
N THR A 26 -5.79 -12.01 -3.15
CA THR A 26 -6.20 -10.73 -2.53
C THR A 26 -6.98 -9.84 -3.51
N LEU A 27 -6.52 -9.71 -4.76
CA LEU A 27 -7.21 -8.93 -5.78
C LEU A 27 -8.58 -9.53 -6.14
N GLU A 28 -8.68 -10.86 -6.25
CA GLU A 28 -9.96 -11.55 -6.46
C GLU A 28 -10.96 -11.30 -5.32
N SER A 29 -10.45 -11.09 -4.11
CA SER A 29 -11.25 -10.78 -2.93
C SER A 29 -11.63 -9.29 -2.81
N ASN A 30 -11.16 -8.43 -3.72
CA ASN A 30 -11.28 -6.96 -3.64
C ASN A 30 -10.74 -6.39 -2.31
N GLU A 31 -9.66 -6.97 -1.80
CA GLU A 31 -9.00 -6.54 -0.57
C GLU A 31 -7.71 -5.77 -0.86
N ARG A 32 -7.23 -5.02 0.13
CA ARG A 32 -5.94 -4.34 0.10
C ARG A 32 -4.81 -5.36 0.21
N PHE A 33 -3.83 -5.30 -0.71
CA PHE A 33 -2.66 -6.16 -0.67
C PHE A 33 -1.53 -5.50 0.10
N SER A 34 -1.04 -6.18 1.13
CA SER A 34 0.10 -5.75 1.96
C SER A 34 1.33 -6.56 1.59
N ILE A 35 2.48 -5.94 1.33
CA ILE A 35 3.74 -6.64 1.08
C ILE A 35 4.89 -5.90 1.73
N GLN A 36 5.81 -6.66 2.32
CA GLN A 36 7.06 -6.11 2.82
C GLN A 36 8.17 -6.35 1.80
N ILE A 37 8.79 -5.27 1.33
CA ILE A 37 9.98 -5.33 0.46
C ILE A 37 11.12 -4.66 1.21
N ASP A 38 12.10 -5.48 1.62
CA ASP A 38 13.16 -5.10 2.57
C ASP A 38 12.63 -4.45 3.85
N GLU A 39 12.92 -3.18 4.10
CA GLU A 39 12.51 -2.47 5.32
C GLU A 39 11.18 -1.70 5.14
N GLU A 40 10.49 -1.89 4.02
CA GLU A 40 9.27 -1.13 3.69
C GLU A 40 8.03 -2.00 3.63
N ASP A 41 7.00 -1.54 4.35
CA ASP A 41 5.64 -2.06 4.28
C ASP A 41 4.83 -1.28 3.24
N ILE A 42 4.53 -1.92 2.11
CA ILE A 42 3.78 -1.34 1.00
C ILE A 42 2.33 -1.79 1.10
N GLN A 43 1.41 -0.83 1.00
CA GLN A 43 -0.03 -1.06 0.98
C GLN A 43 -0.59 -0.73 -0.40
N VAL A 44 -0.91 -1.76 -1.17
CA VAL A 44 -1.52 -1.62 -2.49
C VAL A 44 -3.05 -1.59 -2.33
N PRO A 45 -3.72 -0.49 -2.66
CA PRO A 45 -5.16 -0.39 -2.49
C PRO A 45 -5.92 -1.30 -3.47
N GLU A 46 -7.13 -1.69 -3.08
CA GLU A 46 -8.05 -2.51 -3.89
C GLU A 46 -8.47 -1.83 -5.21
N HIS A 47 -8.33 -0.51 -5.30
CA HIS A 47 -8.62 0.28 -6.48
C HIS A 47 -7.39 0.58 -7.36
N ALA A 48 -6.24 -0.08 -7.09
CA ALA A 48 -5.08 0.03 -7.95
C ALA A 48 -5.39 -0.43 -9.39
N ILE A 49 -4.79 0.24 -10.37
CA ILE A 49 -4.95 -0.07 -11.79
C ILE A 49 -3.93 -1.14 -12.16
N ALA A 50 -4.40 -2.28 -12.65
CA ALA A 50 -3.56 -3.34 -13.17
C ALA A 50 -3.25 -3.15 -14.65
N SER A 51 -1.98 -3.29 -15.02
CA SER A 51 -1.55 -3.37 -16.43
C SER A 51 -0.41 -4.37 -16.60
N ILE A 52 -0.23 -4.82 -17.85
CA ILE A 52 0.89 -5.68 -18.25
C ILE A 52 1.65 -4.95 -19.35
N ALA A 53 2.94 -4.75 -19.16
CA ALA A 53 3.83 -4.16 -20.15
C ALA A 53 4.78 -5.22 -20.72
N TYR A 54 5.17 -5.04 -21.98
CA TYR A 54 6.21 -5.82 -22.63
C TYR A 54 7.14 -4.88 -23.36
N GLU A 55 8.43 -4.99 -23.07
CA GLU A 55 9.45 -4.12 -23.64
C GLU A 55 10.64 -4.92 -24.17
N ILE A 56 11.26 -4.41 -25.24
CA ILE A 56 12.56 -4.88 -25.72
C ILE A 56 13.48 -3.67 -25.82
N GLU A 57 14.50 -3.62 -24.96
CA GLU A 57 15.50 -2.56 -24.93
C GLU A 57 16.90 -3.15 -24.69
N ASP A 58 17.92 -2.65 -25.40
CA ASP A 58 19.32 -3.09 -25.28
C ASP A 58 19.55 -4.62 -25.31
N GLY A 59 18.75 -5.32 -26.11
CA GLY A 59 18.83 -6.78 -26.26
C GLY A 59 18.26 -7.57 -25.09
N ARG A 60 17.55 -6.91 -24.17
CA ARG A 60 16.76 -7.54 -23.10
C ARG A 60 15.28 -7.46 -23.46
N ALA A 61 14.56 -8.51 -23.15
CA ALA A 61 13.11 -8.55 -23.23
C ALA A 61 12.56 -8.65 -21.81
N GLU A 62 11.62 -7.78 -21.49
CA GLU A 62 11.02 -7.68 -20.16
C GLU A 62 9.50 -7.79 -20.25
N ILE A 63 8.91 -8.41 -19.25
CA ILE A 63 7.46 -8.42 -19.03
C ILE A 63 7.19 -8.02 -17.59
N GLU A 64 6.37 -6.99 -17.42
CA GLU A 64 6.04 -6.45 -16.11
C GLU A 64 4.55 -6.59 -15.85
N PHE A 65 4.23 -7.10 -14.68
CA PHE A 65 2.89 -7.06 -14.11
C PHE A 65 2.91 -5.96 -13.06
N GLN A 66 2.20 -4.87 -13.32
CA GLN A 66 2.28 -3.67 -12.49
C GLN A 66 0.90 -3.28 -11.96
N LEU A 67 0.93 -2.67 -10.78
CA LEU A 67 -0.20 -2.02 -10.14
C LEU A 67 0.18 -0.56 -9.94
N THR A 68 -0.69 0.36 -10.34
CA THR A 68 -0.49 1.80 -10.15
C THR A 68 -1.62 2.42 -9.37
N TRP A 69 -1.29 3.33 -8.47
CA TRP A 69 -2.25 4.06 -7.66
C TRP A 69 -1.67 5.43 -7.27
N GLU A 70 -2.55 6.36 -6.94
CA GLU A 70 -2.15 7.65 -6.37
C GLU A 70 -1.69 7.42 -4.93
N ALA A 71 -0.45 7.78 -4.61
CA ALA A 71 0.04 7.79 -3.24
C ALA A 71 -0.65 8.94 -2.49
N GLY A 72 -1.72 8.64 -1.77
CA GLY A 72 -2.40 9.62 -0.91
C GLY A 72 -1.44 10.19 0.13
N GLU A 73 -1.49 11.51 0.36
CA GLU A 73 -0.89 12.14 1.52
C GLU A 73 -1.39 11.39 2.77
N ALA A 74 -0.48 10.96 3.64
CA ALA A 74 -0.78 10.23 4.88
C ALA A 74 -2.03 10.82 5.53
N GLU A 75 -3.05 10.00 5.80
CA GLU A 75 -4.29 10.44 6.44
C GLU A 75 -3.95 11.23 7.72
N GLY A 76 -4.02 12.54 7.61
CA GLY A 76 -3.85 13.46 8.72
C GLY A 76 -5.08 13.38 9.59
N ASP A 77 -4.85 13.02 10.86
CA ASP A 77 -5.70 13.27 12.02
C ASP A 77 -7.21 13.35 11.75
N ALA A 78 -7.87 12.21 11.82
CA ALA A 78 -9.21 12.20 12.42
C ALA A 78 -9.02 12.54 13.91
N GLU A 79 -8.96 13.84 14.23
CA GLU A 79 -9.11 14.33 15.60
C GLU A 79 -10.46 13.85 16.14
N ASN A 80 -10.40 12.75 16.87
CA ASN A 80 -11.44 12.32 17.79
C ASN A 80 -11.45 13.30 18.97
N ASP A 81 -12.10 14.45 18.81
CA ASP A 81 -12.43 15.33 19.94
C ASP A 81 -13.63 14.73 20.70
N GLY A 82 -13.40 13.55 21.27
CA GLY A 82 -14.17 13.02 22.37
C GLY A 82 -13.87 13.86 23.60
N LYS A 83 -14.71 14.84 23.88
CA LYS A 83 -14.71 15.54 25.17
C LYS A 83 -15.86 15.03 26.01
N ASP A 84 -15.59 13.94 26.70
CA ASP A 84 -16.38 13.48 27.85
C ASP A 84 -16.19 14.46 29.03
N GLU A 85 -17.33 14.88 29.57
CA GLU A 85 -17.71 14.97 31.01
C GLU A 85 -16.64 15.41 32.04
N ASP A 86 -16.87 16.54 32.74
CA ASP A 86 -17.45 16.51 34.10
C ASP A 86 -17.34 17.85 34.89
N GLU A 87 -18.45 18.13 35.58
CA GLU A 87 -18.67 18.77 36.89
C GLU A 87 -17.83 20.00 37.35
N ASN A 88 -18.53 21.10 37.64
CA ASN A 88 -18.29 21.79 38.92
C ASN A 88 -19.56 22.46 39.46
N GLU A 89 -19.94 22.01 40.65
CA GLU A 89 -20.94 22.54 41.57
C GLU A 89 -20.38 23.81 42.25
N GLU A 90 -21.05 24.97 42.17
CA GLU A 90 -20.90 26.00 43.20
C GLU A 90 -22.14 26.89 43.33
N ALA A 91 -22.67 26.93 44.55
CA ALA A 91 -23.79 27.75 44.99
C ALA A 91 -23.34 29.19 45.31
N ALA A 92 -24.19 30.20 45.06
CA ALA A 92 -24.23 31.42 45.87
C ALA A 92 -25.49 32.29 45.62
N ALA A 93 -26.25 32.46 46.71
CA ALA A 93 -27.09 33.60 47.14
C ALA A 93 -28.26 34.10 46.26
#